data_AF-A0A847LEX0-F1
#
_entry.id   AF-A0A847LEX0-F1
#
_cell.length_a   1.000
_cell.length_b   1.000
_cell.length_c   1.000
_cell.angle_alpha   90.00
_cell.angle_beta   90.00
_cell.angle_gamma   90.00
#
_symmetry.space_group_name_H-M   'P 1'
#
loop_
_entity.id
_entity.type
_entity.pdbx_description
1 polymer ?
#
loop_
_entity_poly.entity_id
_entity_poly.type
_entity_poly.pdbx_seq_one_letter_code
_entity_poly.pdbx_strand_id
1 'polypeptide(L)'
;MTPAASRSVADCARCCAIPQQVDRDDPQIREEIAFPELDGLVTVVEARDEGSSSADSTTRLLQCPDCGTCYLFTHYREEGERWDDPKCHQASLRRYTPLAAIGFLERLAGDPRDALPRPLGQMVKAFVEGSGPPATRVAQAGRDALVAKATRAVAGLRAGYDAVLDDLSRVLRMGAPNGHIQRYAVEARFDESVRRQDWEGLRRELLGHGDPVVRVTAAGLVIGIGTGDAPVTDLVHVGAGVREFLAAQVRKASRRGELFDVLLEVAGGERRAFLRFDHGYGTSRYVEWDVRDIALYYLRVLGGKGAALAARLGDLEDILRREPLLIRSVCEVLRTLAGQPKNDLTPVVPTLIVLLRKRHRAYEEVAKALEEVAARRGYDLVPALPVVAGLFTKGPDARKGAGWLLKYLAEERGLGPAILAEFDRRGMREKPRFVSDPYFQMVLKACGVAS
;
A
#
# COMPACT_ATOMS: atom_id res chain seq x y z
N MET A 1 24.11 26.95 -13.75
CA MET A 1 22.64 26.84 -13.80
C MET A 1 22.11 27.32 -12.45
N THR A 2 21.44 28.47 -12.46
CA THR A 2 20.79 29.13 -11.31
C THR A 2 19.73 30.08 -11.90
N PRO A 3 18.68 30.46 -11.15
CA PRO A 3 17.41 29.75 -11.04
C PRO A 3 16.30 30.44 -11.86
N ALA A 4 15.46 29.66 -12.50
CA ALA A 4 14.12 30.13 -12.85
C ALA A 4 13.13 29.00 -12.58
N ALA A 5 12.86 28.72 -11.31
CA ALA A 5 11.52 28.28 -10.96
C ALA A 5 10.60 29.51 -11.14
N SER A 6 10.32 29.87 -12.39
CA SER A 6 9.42 31.00 -12.69
C SER A 6 7.96 30.57 -12.64
N ARG A 7 7.69 29.26 -12.68
CA ARG A 7 6.35 28.68 -12.71
C ARG A 7 6.20 27.60 -11.65
N SER A 8 5.03 27.58 -11.02
CA SER A 8 4.60 26.49 -10.14
C SER A 8 4.63 25.16 -10.86
N VAL A 9 4.89 24.08 -10.14
CA VAL A 9 4.73 22.73 -10.70
C VAL A 9 3.28 22.46 -11.12
N ALA A 10 2.31 23.07 -10.44
CA ALA A 10 0.89 22.94 -10.78
C ALA A 10 0.50 23.67 -12.07
N ASP A 11 1.28 24.67 -12.50
CA ASP A 11 1.05 25.41 -13.74
C ASP A 11 1.91 24.88 -14.90
N CYS A 12 2.75 23.87 -14.64
CA CYS A 12 3.66 23.30 -15.63
C CYS A 12 2.96 22.21 -16.43
N ALA A 13 2.57 22.53 -17.68
CA ALA A 13 1.90 21.57 -18.57
C ALA A 13 2.70 20.26 -18.76
N ARG A 14 4.02 20.35 -18.88
CA ARG A 14 4.91 19.19 -19.00
C ARG A 14 4.82 18.31 -17.75
N CYS A 15 5.03 18.88 -16.56
CA CYS A 15 4.96 18.12 -15.32
C CYS A 15 3.54 17.67 -14.96
N CYS A 16 2.51 18.32 -15.49
CA CYS A 16 1.13 17.86 -15.36
C CYS A 16 0.77 16.72 -16.33
N ALA A 17 1.60 16.43 -17.33
CA ALA A 17 1.42 15.31 -18.25
C ALA A 17 2.23 14.08 -17.84
N ILE A 18 3.41 14.28 -17.24
CA ILE A 18 4.28 13.18 -16.80
C ILE A 18 3.75 12.59 -15.48
N PRO A 19 3.49 11.27 -15.39
CA PRO A 19 3.04 10.62 -14.17
C PRO A 19 4.04 10.74 -12.99
N GLN A 20 3.64 10.30 -11.79
CA GLN A 20 4.55 10.25 -10.65
C GLN A 20 5.65 9.19 -10.84
N GLN A 21 5.29 8.06 -11.46
CA GLN A 21 6.18 6.95 -11.78
C GLN A 21 5.70 6.30 -13.07
N VAL A 22 6.62 5.88 -13.93
CA VAL A 22 6.36 5.13 -15.16
C VAL A 22 7.38 3.99 -15.21
N ASP A 23 6.91 2.75 -15.27
CA ASP A 23 7.75 1.56 -15.42
C ASP A 23 7.41 0.83 -16.71
N ARG A 24 8.43 0.49 -17.49
CA ARG A 24 8.32 -0.21 -18.77
C ARG A 24 9.25 -1.42 -18.75
N ASP A 25 8.75 -2.56 -19.23
CA ASP A 25 9.47 -3.82 -19.30
C ASP A 25 9.28 -4.43 -20.69
N ASP A 26 10.37 -4.80 -21.36
CA ASP A 26 10.36 -5.55 -22.61
C ASP A 26 11.08 -6.89 -22.42
N PRO A 27 10.35 -7.99 -22.19
CA PRO A 27 10.96 -9.30 -21.97
C PRO A 27 11.65 -9.86 -23.22
N GLN A 28 11.47 -9.26 -24.41
CA GLN A 28 12.04 -9.78 -25.65
C GLN A 28 13.36 -9.11 -26.05
N ILE A 29 13.78 -8.01 -25.39
CA ILE A 29 14.97 -7.19 -25.71
C ILE A 29 15.11 -6.97 -27.23
N ARG A 30 14.03 -6.57 -27.90
CA ARG A 30 14.05 -6.45 -29.37
C ARG A 30 14.43 -5.04 -29.83
N GLU A 31 14.03 -4.01 -29.08
CA GLU A 31 14.25 -2.60 -29.42
C GLU A 31 14.52 -1.76 -28.17
N GLU A 32 15.03 -0.53 -28.34
CA GLU A 32 15.16 0.45 -27.26
C GLU A 32 13.76 0.80 -26.71
N ILE A 33 13.59 0.79 -25.39
CA ILE A 33 12.31 1.14 -24.77
C ILE A 33 12.07 2.64 -25.01
N ALA A 34 11.14 2.97 -25.90
CA ALA A 34 10.71 4.35 -26.12
C ALA A 34 10.22 4.95 -24.81
N PHE A 35 10.54 6.21 -24.55
CA PHE A 35 10.19 6.90 -23.31
C PHE A 35 9.85 8.38 -23.60
N PRO A 36 8.69 8.66 -24.23
CA PRO A 36 8.31 10.01 -24.66
C PRO A 36 8.21 11.01 -23.51
N GLU A 37 8.05 10.55 -22.27
CA GLU A 37 8.05 11.40 -21.07
C GLU A 37 9.41 12.08 -20.83
N LEU A 38 10.48 11.60 -21.47
CA LEU A 38 11.80 12.23 -21.44
C LEU A 38 11.87 13.47 -22.36
N ASP A 39 10.95 13.62 -23.31
CA ASP A 39 11.01 14.67 -24.33
C ASP A 39 10.93 16.06 -23.68
N GLY A 40 12.00 16.84 -23.88
CA GLY A 40 12.14 18.19 -23.33
C GLY A 40 12.56 18.27 -21.86
N LEU A 41 12.89 17.14 -21.21
CA LEU A 41 13.62 17.15 -19.94
C LEU A 41 15.12 17.32 -20.18
N VAL A 42 15.81 18.00 -19.26
CA VAL A 42 17.25 18.27 -19.35
C VAL A 42 18.01 17.33 -18.41
N THR A 43 19.04 16.65 -18.93
CA THR A 43 19.92 15.82 -18.10
C THR A 43 20.79 16.68 -17.20
N VAL A 44 20.62 16.53 -15.89
CA VAL A 44 21.46 17.16 -14.86
C VAL A 44 22.75 16.37 -14.68
N VAL A 45 22.60 15.06 -14.46
CA VAL A 45 23.70 14.09 -14.38
C VAL A 45 23.28 12.78 -15.04
N GLU A 46 24.25 12.11 -15.64
CA GLU A 46 24.13 10.74 -16.14
C GLU A 46 25.30 9.94 -15.57
N ALA A 47 25.00 8.76 -15.06
CA ALA A 47 25.96 7.82 -14.54
C ALA A 47 25.63 6.44 -15.09
N ARG A 48 26.66 5.76 -15.59
CA ARG A 48 26.58 4.36 -15.98
C ARG A 48 27.13 3.50 -14.87
N ASP A 49 26.50 2.35 -14.68
CA ASP A 49 27.04 1.31 -13.84
C ASP A 49 28.32 0.76 -14.47
N GLU A 50 29.25 0.31 -13.63
CA GLU A 50 30.46 -0.39 -14.04
C GLU A 50 30.08 -1.73 -14.70
N GLY A 51 28.92 -2.27 -14.32
CA GLY A 51 28.24 -3.38 -14.99
C GLY A 51 28.93 -4.72 -14.81
N SER A 52 28.31 -5.76 -15.34
CA SER A 52 28.95 -7.05 -15.64
C SER A 52 29.05 -7.18 -17.17
N SER A 53 29.73 -8.22 -17.68
CA SER A 53 29.81 -8.46 -19.13
C SER A 53 28.45 -8.70 -19.79
N SER A 54 27.41 -9.01 -19.01
CA SER A 54 26.06 -9.38 -19.47
C SER A 54 24.96 -8.40 -19.06
N ALA A 55 25.29 -7.36 -18.26
CA ALA A 55 24.32 -6.39 -17.76
C ALA A 55 24.87 -4.95 -17.76
N ASP A 56 24.05 -4.01 -18.23
CA ASP A 56 24.29 -2.57 -18.20
C ASP A 56 23.13 -1.86 -17.49
N SER A 57 23.46 -0.80 -16.75
CA SER A 57 22.51 0.08 -16.11
C SER A 57 22.92 1.54 -16.31
N THR A 58 21.98 2.35 -16.81
CA THR A 58 22.13 3.80 -16.89
C THR A 58 21.19 4.48 -15.93
N THR A 59 21.71 5.39 -15.12
CA THR A 59 20.94 6.26 -14.21
C THR A 59 21.10 7.71 -14.63
N ARG A 60 19.98 8.42 -14.79
CA ARG A 60 19.96 9.87 -15.09
C ARG A 60 19.12 10.59 -14.05
N LEU A 61 19.62 11.74 -13.57
CA LEU A 61 18.75 12.74 -12.96
C LEU A 61 18.42 13.77 -14.03
N LEU A 62 17.13 13.90 -14.31
CA LEU A 62 16.57 14.80 -15.30
C LEU A 62 15.84 15.94 -14.59
N GLN A 63 15.73 17.09 -15.24
CA GLN A 63 15.05 18.25 -14.70
C GLN A 63 14.13 18.87 -15.75
N CYS A 64 12.92 19.22 -15.34
CA CYS A 64 12.04 20.05 -16.16
C CYS A 64 12.60 21.48 -16.21
N PRO A 65 12.89 22.03 -17.41
CA PRO A 65 13.42 23.39 -17.52
C PRO A 65 12.40 24.48 -17.13
N ASP A 66 11.10 24.18 -17.08
CA ASP A 66 10.05 25.19 -16.85
C ASP A 66 9.79 25.45 -15.35
N CYS A 67 9.77 24.39 -14.54
CA CYS A 67 9.46 24.45 -13.11
C CYS A 67 10.53 23.84 -12.20
N GLY A 68 11.60 23.28 -12.76
CA GLY A 68 12.73 22.74 -12.00
C GLY A 68 12.48 21.37 -11.34
N THR A 69 11.30 20.76 -11.51
CA THR A 69 10.99 19.43 -10.98
C THR A 69 11.97 18.38 -11.51
N CYS A 70 12.49 17.54 -10.62
CA CYS A 70 13.47 16.51 -10.94
C CYS A 70 12.80 15.14 -11.14
N TYR A 71 13.39 14.35 -12.03
CA TYR A 71 12.99 12.98 -12.32
C TYR A 71 14.23 12.08 -12.31
N LEU A 72 14.15 10.95 -11.64
CA LEU A 72 15.13 9.88 -11.76
C LEU A 72 14.69 8.94 -12.87
N PHE A 73 15.54 8.76 -13.87
CA PHE A 73 15.40 7.73 -14.88
C PHE A 73 16.43 6.63 -14.60
N THR A 74 15.99 5.37 -14.60
CA THR A 74 16.89 4.22 -14.57
C THR A 74 16.53 3.26 -15.70
N HIS A 75 17.55 2.76 -16.39
CA HIS A 75 17.41 1.82 -17.48
C HIS A 75 18.37 0.68 -17.25
N TYR A 76 17.83 -0.53 -17.10
CA TYR A 76 18.56 -1.76 -16.87
C TYR A 76 18.34 -2.73 -18.02
N ARG A 77 19.43 -3.26 -18.55
CA ARG A 77 19.42 -4.27 -19.61
C ARG A 77 20.35 -5.40 -19.20
N GLU A 78 19.86 -6.62 -19.26
CA GLU A 78 20.61 -7.83 -19.00
C GLU A 78 20.25 -8.88 -20.04
N GLU A 79 21.28 -9.36 -20.75
CA GLU A 79 21.12 -10.31 -21.86
C GLU A 79 21.11 -11.77 -21.42
N GLY A 80 21.46 -12.02 -20.14
CA GLY A 80 21.74 -13.35 -19.61
C GLY A 80 23.21 -13.72 -19.74
N GLU A 81 23.78 -14.45 -18.78
CA GLU A 81 25.13 -15.02 -18.90
C GLU A 81 25.10 -16.32 -19.72
N ARG A 82 23.95 -17.00 -19.73
CA ARG A 82 23.66 -18.22 -20.48
C ARG A 82 22.47 -18.03 -21.41
N TRP A 83 22.37 -18.90 -22.42
CA TRP A 83 21.31 -18.81 -23.42
C TRP A 83 19.89 -19.01 -22.85
N ASP A 84 19.79 -19.72 -21.72
CA ASP A 84 18.56 -20.02 -20.98
C ASP A 84 18.29 -19.03 -19.84
N ASP A 85 19.20 -18.10 -19.57
CA ASP A 85 18.99 -17.11 -18.51
C ASP A 85 17.85 -16.16 -18.91
N PRO A 86 16.97 -15.82 -17.95
CA PRO A 86 15.90 -14.87 -18.19
C PRO A 86 16.50 -13.50 -18.51
N LYS A 87 16.23 -13.04 -19.72
CA LYS A 87 16.51 -11.69 -20.20
C LYS A 87 15.70 -10.67 -19.43
N CYS A 88 16.29 -9.52 -19.14
CA CYS A 88 15.62 -8.42 -18.46
C CYS A 88 15.93 -7.11 -19.17
N HIS A 89 14.89 -6.35 -19.54
CA HIS A 89 15.05 -5.03 -20.13
C HIS A 89 13.98 -4.11 -19.57
N GLN A 90 14.37 -3.32 -18.58
CA GLN A 90 13.46 -2.51 -17.80
C GLN A 90 13.92 -1.06 -17.77
N ALA A 91 12.99 -0.14 -17.99
CA ALA A 91 13.21 1.29 -17.84
C ALA A 91 12.16 1.88 -16.90
N SER A 92 12.60 2.73 -15.98
CA SER A 92 11.71 3.43 -15.05
C SER A 92 12.02 4.92 -15.01
N LEU A 93 10.98 5.73 -14.88
CA LEU A 93 11.04 7.17 -14.65
C LEU A 93 10.22 7.48 -13.40
N ARG A 94 10.85 8.06 -12.38
CA ARG A 94 10.19 8.44 -11.13
C ARG A 94 10.43 9.91 -10.84
N ARG A 95 9.37 10.65 -10.51
CA ARG A 95 9.51 12.02 -10.03
C ARG A 95 10.14 12.02 -8.64
N TYR A 96 11.23 12.76 -8.49
CA TYR A 96 11.94 12.88 -7.23
C TYR A 96 11.44 14.10 -6.46
N THR A 97 11.18 13.92 -5.16
CA THR A 97 11.00 15.05 -4.24
C THR A 97 12.27 15.91 -4.26
N PRO A 98 12.17 17.22 -3.96
CA PRO A 98 13.35 18.08 -3.91
C PRO A 98 14.43 17.52 -2.97
N LEU A 99 14.02 16.95 -1.84
CA LEU A 99 14.94 16.33 -0.89
C LEU A 99 15.58 15.05 -1.45
N ALA A 100 14.81 14.17 -2.10
CA ALA A 100 15.36 12.96 -2.73
C ALA A 100 16.38 13.30 -3.82
N ALA A 101 16.13 14.33 -4.64
CA ALA A 101 17.06 14.82 -5.64
C ALA A 101 18.35 15.37 -5.03
N ILE A 102 18.23 16.20 -3.98
CA ILE A 102 19.39 16.71 -3.23
C ILE A 102 20.20 15.55 -2.64
N GLY A 103 19.56 14.63 -1.93
CA GLY A 103 20.24 13.50 -1.29
C GLY A 103 20.91 12.56 -2.29
N PHE A 104 20.33 12.35 -3.47
CA PHE A 104 20.97 11.60 -4.55
C PHE A 104 22.24 12.29 -5.06
N LEU A 105 22.17 13.58 -5.35
CA LEU A 105 23.31 14.35 -5.85
C LEU A 105 24.41 14.51 -4.78
N GLU A 106 24.05 14.61 -3.51
CA GLU A 106 25.02 14.64 -2.41
C GLU A 106 25.79 13.33 -2.29
N ARG A 107 25.12 12.18 -2.45
CA ARG A 107 25.81 10.88 -2.50
C ARG A 107 26.79 10.82 -3.67
N LEU A 108 26.36 11.26 -4.87
CA LEU A 108 27.23 11.32 -6.03
C LEU A 108 28.42 12.27 -5.85
N ALA A 109 28.22 13.41 -5.18
CA ALA A 109 29.26 14.39 -4.92
C ALA A 109 30.25 13.94 -3.84
N GLY A 110 29.82 13.09 -2.90
CA GLY A 110 30.63 12.58 -1.79
C GLY A 110 31.45 11.34 -2.16
N ASP A 111 30.79 10.19 -2.33
CA ASP A 111 31.41 8.96 -2.79
C ASP A 111 30.53 8.33 -3.89
N PRO A 112 30.89 8.53 -5.18
CA PRO A 112 30.08 8.02 -6.28
C PRO A 112 30.08 6.50 -6.37
N ARG A 113 30.98 5.77 -5.68
CA ARG A 113 31.13 4.32 -5.87
C ARG A 113 29.86 3.53 -5.57
N ASP A 114 29.09 3.89 -4.55
CA ASP A 114 27.85 3.19 -4.17
C ASP A 114 26.65 4.14 -4.15
N ALA A 115 26.70 5.23 -4.93
CA ALA A 115 25.72 6.29 -4.91
C ALA A 115 24.45 5.98 -5.74
N LEU A 116 24.54 5.03 -6.67
CA LEU A 116 23.45 4.70 -7.60
C LEU A 116 22.37 3.87 -6.89
N PRO A 117 21.09 4.19 -7.11
CA PRO A 117 20.02 3.31 -6.70
C PRO A 117 20.10 1.99 -7.49
N ARG A 118 19.71 0.90 -6.85
CA ARG A 118 19.54 -0.38 -7.54
C ARG A 118 18.40 -0.27 -8.54
N PRO A 119 18.62 -0.54 -9.83
CA PRO A 119 17.54 -0.51 -10.82
C PRO A 119 16.50 -1.60 -10.54
N LEU A 120 15.26 -1.34 -10.95
CA LEU A 120 14.13 -2.25 -10.70
C LEU A 120 14.39 -3.68 -11.22
N GLY A 121 14.94 -3.82 -12.42
CA GLY A 121 15.21 -5.12 -13.04
C GLY A 121 16.15 -5.99 -12.23
N GLN A 122 17.20 -5.38 -11.67
CA GLN A 122 18.14 -6.06 -10.78
C GLN A 122 17.46 -6.51 -9.48
N MET A 123 16.55 -5.70 -8.93
CA MET A 123 15.80 -6.06 -7.72
C MET A 123 14.79 -7.19 -7.96
N VAL A 124 14.09 -7.15 -9.10
CA VAL A 124 13.13 -8.19 -9.50
C VAL A 124 13.86 -9.52 -9.68
N LYS A 125 15.00 -9.51 -10.38
CA LYS A 125 15.83 -10.70 -10.57
C LYS A 125 16.30 -11.28 -9.23
N ALA A 126 16.89 -10.45 -8.36
CA ALA A 126 17.35 -10.88 -7.05
C ALA A 126 16.22 -11.50 -6.20
N PHE A 127 15.02 -10.92 -6.26
CA PHE A 127 13.85 -11.47 -5.58
C PHE A 127 13.46 -12.86 -6.12
N VAL A 128 13.40 -13.03 -7.44
CA VAL A 128 13.08 -14.32 -8.09
C VAL A 128 14.12 -15.39 -7.75
N GLU A 129 15.39 -15.01 -7.65
CA GLU A 129 16.50 -15.91 -7.33
C GLU A 129 16.68 -16.17 -5.83
N GLY A 130 15.94 -15.46 -4.97
CA GLY A 130 16.12 -15.52 -3.51
C GLY A 130 17.48 -14.98 -3.05
N SER A 131 18.09 -14.08 -3.82
CA SER A 131 19.40 -13.48 -3.58
C SER A 131 19.29 -12.00 -3.16
N GLY A 132 20.40 -11.42 -2.70
CA GLY A 132 20.48 -9.98 -2.46
C GLY A 132 20.84 -9.24 -3.75
N PRO A 133 20.16 -8.13 -4.11
CA PRO A 133 20.52 -7.41 -5.31
C PRO A 133 21.95 -6.86 -5.19
N PRO A 134 22.80 -7.03 -6.22
CA PRO A 134 24.16 -6.51 -6.21
C PRO A 134 24.22 -5.01 -5.92
N ALA A 135 25.37 -4.52 -5.48
CA ALA A 135 25.62 -3.09 -5.42
C ALA A 135 25.87 -2.56 -6.84
N THR A 136 25.28 -1.41 -7.16
CA THR A 136 25.47 -0.69 -8.43
C THR A 136 26.63 0.29 -8.24
N ARG A 137 27.64 0.25 -9.12
CA ARG A 137 28.83 1.09 -8.99
C ARG A 137 29.00 2.06 -10.13
N VAL A 138 29.25 3.33 -9.86
CA VAL A 138 29.51 4.28 -10.96
C VAL A 138 30.79 3.90 -11.69
N ALA A 139 30.75 3.76 -13.02
CA ALA A 139 31.92 3.48 -13.86
C ALA A 139 33.07 4.48 -13.61
N GLN A 140 34.34 4.04 -13.71
CA GLN A 140 35.51 4.89 -13.39
C GLN A 140 35.70 6.07 -14.34
N ALA A 141 35.35 5.90 -15.61
CA ALA A 141 35.48 6.95 -16.61
C ALA A 141 34.56 8.13 -16.29
N GLY A 142 35.13 9.33 -16.16
CA GLY A 142 34.36 10.57 -16.00
C GLY A 142 33.82 10.83 -14.58
N ARG A 143 34.22 10.05 -13.56
CA ARG A 143 33.77 10.25 -12.16
C ARG A 143 33.98 11.67 -11.65
N ASP A 144 35.16 12.26 -11.87
CA ASP A 144 35.44 13.63 -11.39
C ASP A 144 34.52 14.68 -12.02
N ALA A 145 34.23 14.53 -13.31
CA ALA A 145 33.30 15.41 -14.01
C ALA A 145 31.86 15.23 -13.50
N LEU A 146 31.46 13.99 -13.19
CA LEU A 146 30.18 13.67 -12.57
C LEU A 146 30.06 14.30 -11.18
N VAL A 147 31.07 14.14 -10.33
CA VAL A 147 31.16 14.76 -8.99
C VAL A 147 31.02 16.28 -9.10
N ALA A 148 31.79 16.91 -10.01
CA ALA A 148 31.71 18.36 -10.21
C ALA A 148 30.34 18.84 -10.70
N LYS A 149 29.66 18.08 -11.57
CA LYS A 149 28.28 18.37 -11.99
C LYS A 149 27.30 18.21 -10.83
N ALA A 150 27.41 17.12 -10.06
CA ALA A 150 26.56 16.85 -8.91
C ALA A 150 26.67 17.97 -7.86
N THR A 151 27.89 18.38 -7.48
CA THR A 151 28.13 19.46 -6.52
C THR A 151 27.46 20.78 -6.95
N ARG A 152 27.58 21.16 -8.23
CA ARG A 152 26.92 22.37 -8.75
C ARG A 152 25.40 22.25 -8.72
N ALA A 153 24.86 21.06 -9.05
CA ALA A 153 23.42 20.82 -9.03
C ALA A 153 22.84 20.86 -7.62
N VAL A 154 23.52 20.31 -6.61
CA VAL A 154 23.13 20.40 -5.20
C VAL A 154 22.98 21.86 -4.77
N ALA A 155 23.98 22.69 -5.07
CA ALA A 155 23.95 24.11 -4.71
C ALA A 155 22.73 24.82 -5.34
N GLY A 156 22.44 24.53 -6.61
CA GLY A 156 21.28 25.08 -7.31
C GLY A 156 19.94 24.66 -6.70
N LEU A 157 19.77 23.37 -6.39
CA LEU A 157 18.53 22.86 -5.77
C LEU A 157 18.33 23.41 -4.36
N ARG A 158 19.39 23.48 -3.55
CA ARG A 158 19.32 24.03 -2.18
C ARG A 158 18.93 25.51 -2.18
N ALA A 159 19.43 26.29 -3.13
CA ALA A 159 19.11 27.72 -3.23
C ALA A 159 17.62 28.00 -3.49
N GLY A 160 16.90 27.09 -4.17
CA GLY A 160 15.46 27.22 -4.46
C GLY A 160 14.55 26.36 -3.59
N TYR A 161 15.11 25.62 -2.62
CA TYR A 161 14.40 24.57 -1.89
C TYR A 161 13.16 25.06 -1.17
N ASP A 162 13.29 26.13 -0.38
CA ASP A 162 12.18 26.68 0.42
C ASP A 162 11.06 27.22 -0.48
N ALA A 163 11.41 27.88 -1.59
CA ALA A 163 10.43 28.40 -2.55
C ALA A 163 9.63 27.26 -3.21
N VAL A 164 10.28 26.13 -3.54
CA VAL A 164 9.59 24.95 -4.07
C VAL A 164 8.68 24.34 -3.00
N LEU A 165 9.13 24.26 -1.75
CA LEU A 165 8.31 23.75 -0.65
C LEU A 165 7.08 24.61 -0.36
N ASP A 166 7.21 25.94 -0.45
CA ASP A 166 6.10 26.88 -0.32
C ASP A 166 5.09 26.73 -1.46
N ASP A 167 5.57 26.56 -2.69
CA ASP A 167 4.73 26.27 -3.85
C ASP A 167 3.92 24.98 -3.65
N LEU A 168 4.56 23.89 -3.21
CA LEU A 168 3.88 22.61 -2.95
C LEU A 168 2.86 22.72 -1.80
N SER A 169 3.16 23.50 -0.77
CA SER A 169 2.21 23.80 0.32
C SER A 169 1.00 24.58 -0.19
N ARG A 170 1.20 25.48 -1.16
CA ARG A 170 0.11 26.18 -1.85
C ARG A 170 -0.71 25.22 -2.73
N VAL A 171 -0.07 24.31 -3.45
CA VAL A 171 -0.75 23.27 -4.25
C VAL A 171 -1.68 22.43 -3.39
N LEU A 172 -1.24 21.98 -2.21
CA LEU A 172 -2.09 21.20 -1.30
C LEU A 172 -3.30 21.99 -0.80
N ARG A 173 -3.12 23.28 -0.47
CA ARG A 173 -4.20 24.16 0.02
C ARG A 173 -5.22 24.55 -1.05
N MET A 174 -4.75 24.86 -2.25
CA MET A 174 -5.59 25.36 -3.35
C MET A 174 -6.23 24.24 -4.16
N GLY A 175 -5.73 23.00 -4.03
CA GLY A 175 -6.09 21.87 -4.87
C GLY A 175 -5.09 21.71 -6.01
N ALA A 176 -4.63 20.48 -6.21
CA ALA A 176 -3.73 20.15 -7.29
C ALA A 176 -4.49 20.02 -8.62
N PRO A 177 -3.85 20.34 -9.77
CA PRO A 177 -4.47 20.20 -11.08
C PRO A 177 -4.79 18.73 -11.43
N ASN A 178 -4.09 17.77 -10.81
CA ASN A 178 -4.33 16.35 -10.95
C ASN A 178 -3.72 15.55 -9.78
N GLY A 179 -3.99 14.23 -9.76
CA GLY A 179 -3.55 13.34 -8.69
C GLY A 179 -2.03 13.12 -8.59
N HIS A 180 -1.26 13.18 -9.67
CA HIS A 180 0.20 12.98 -9.58
C HIS A 180 0.91 14.24 -9.06
N ILE A 181 0.43 15.44 -9.40
CA ILE A 181 0.91 16.69 -8.77
C ILE A 181 0.55 16.69 -7.27
N GLN A 182 -0.65 16.23 -6.92
CA GLN A 182 -1.05 16.10 -5.51
C GLN A 182 -0.12 15.13 -4.77
N ARG A 183 0.09 13.93 -5.31
CA ARG A 183 0.98 12.93 -4.72
C ARG A 183 2.40 13.45 -4.58
N TYR A 184 2.93 14.13 -5.59
CA TYR A 184 4.24 14.79 -5.52
C TYR A 184 4.34 15.79 -4.38
N ALA A 185 3.34 16.66 -4.23
CA ALA A 185 3.30 17.64 -3.16
C ALA A 185 3.23 16.95 -1.78
N VAL A 186 2.40 15.91 -1.62
CA VAL A 186 2.33 15.13 -0.37
C VAL A 186 3.67 14.48 -0.04
N GLU A 187 4.28 13.77 -0.99
CA GLU A 187 5.58 13.10 -0.78
C GLU A 187 6.69 14.10 -0.42
N ALA A 188 6.75 15.24 -1.09
CA ALA A 188 7.76 16.26 -0.78
C ALA A 188 7.58 16.92 0.60
N ARG A 189 6.34 17.22 0.99
CA ARG A 189 6.03 17.79 2.31
C ARG A 189 6.21 16.76 3.44
N PHE A 190 5.92 15.50 3.13
CA PHE A 190 6.17 14.37 4.02
C PHE A 190 7.67 14.22 4.28
N ASP A 191 8.48 14.16 3.21
CA ASP A 191 9.93 14.04 3.29
C ASP A 191 10.55 15.15 4.14
N GLU A 192 10.10 16.40 3.96
CA GLU A 192 10.59 17.52 4.74
C GLU A 192 10.24 17.41 6.24
N SER A 193 9.01 17.00 6.56
CA SER A 193 8.59 16.83 7.95
C SER A 193 9.39 15.73 8.64
N VAL A 194 9.62 14.62 7.94
CA VAL A 194 10.42 13.49 8.42
C VAL A 194 11.90 13.88 8.58
N ARG A 195 12.48 14.62 7.62
CA ARG A 195 13.86 15.12 7.69
C ARG A 195 14.07 15.98 8.93
N ARG A 196 13.10 16.85 9.25
CA ARG A 196 13.09 17.68 10.46
C ARG A 196 12.71 16.91 11.73
N GLN A 197 12.34 15.64 11.61
CA GLN A 197 11.76 14.83 12.69
C GLN A 197 10.52 15.50 13.33
N ASP A 198 9.81 16.31 12.56
CA ASP A 198 8.69 17.13 13.00
C ASP A 198 7.36 16.39 12.80
N TRP A 199 7.00 15.56 13.78
CA TRP A 199 5.72 14.88 13.76
C TRP A 199 4.53 15.85 13.82
N GLU A 200 4.63 16.95 14.57
CA GLU A 200 3.50 17.87 14.75
C GLU A 200 3.24 18.68 13.47
N GLY A 201 4.28 19.03 12.72
CA GLY A 201 4.19 19.52 11.35
C GLY A 201 3.49 18.52 10.43
N LEU A 202 3.95 17.27 10.39
CA LEU A 202 3.35 16.19 9.61
C LEU A 202 1.86 16.00 9.96
N ARG A 203 1.53 16.00 11.26
CA ARG A 203 0.16 15.83 11.76
C ARG A 203 -0.74 16.95 11.28
N ARG A 204 -0.31 18.20 11.47
CA ARG A 204 -1.10 19.40 11.17
C ARG A 204 -1.28 19.62 9.67
N GLU A 205 -0.22 19.41 8.89
CA GLU A 205 -0.23 19.74 7.46
C GLU A 205 -0.82 18.64 6.60
N LEU A 206 -0.51 17.37 6.90
CA LEU A 206 -0.86 16.24 6.04
C LEU A 206 -1.94 15.33 6.65
N LEU A 207 -1.73 14.81 7.87
CA LEU A 207 -2.70 13.88 8.48
C LEU A 207 -4.02 14.57 8.86
N GLY A 208 -3.96 15.85 9.21
CA GLY A 208 -5.09 16.72 9.50
C GLY A 208 -5.60 17.51 8.29
N HIS A 209 -5.15 17.19 7.08
CA HIS A 209 -5.57 17.88 5.86
C HIS A 209 -7.07 17.64 5.56
N GLY A 210 -7.76 18.61 4.95
CA GLY A 210 -9.20 18.46 4.64
C GLY A 210 -9.53 17.49 3.49
N ASP A 211 -8.54 17.16 2.66
CA ASP A 211 -8.66 16.21 1.54
C ASP A 211 -8.33 14.78 1.99
N PRO A 212 -9.27 13.82 1.92
CA PRO A 212 -9.02 12.43 2.33
C PRO A 212 -7.91 11.75 1.53
N VAL A 213 -7.66 12.15 0.27
CA VAL A 213 -6.56 11.61 -0.54
C VAL A 213 -5.21 11.96 0.10
N VAL A 214 -5.02 13.23 0.48
CA VAL A 214 -3.80 13.70 1.16
C VAL A 214 -3.57 12.95 2.47
N ARG A 215 -4.63 12.84 3.28
CA ARG A 215 -4.57 12.16 4.59
C ARG A 215 -4.19 10.69 4.45
N VAL A 216 -4.85 9.95 3.55
CA VAL A 216 -4.60 8.51 3.39
C VAL A 216 -3.23 8.25 2.78
N THR A 217 -2.77 9.08 1.83
CA THR A 217 -1.42 8.96 1.26
C THR A 217 -0.37 9.20 2.34
N ALA A 218 -0.50 10.26 3.14
CA ALA A 218 0.45 10.55 4.21
C ALA A 218 0.45 9.46 5.30
N ALA A 219 -0.72 9.00 5.74
CA ALA A 219 -0.84 7.91 6.71
C ALA A 219 -0.23 6.61 6.15
N GLY A 220 -0.50 6.31 4.88
CA GLY A 220 0.06 5.17 4.16
C GLY A 220 1.58 5.19 4.08
N LEU A 221 2.19 6.36 3.85
CA LEU A 221 3.64 6.54 3.90
C LEU A 221 4.20 6.30 5.30
N VAL A 222 3.60 6.90 6.35
CA VAL A 222 4.03 6.66 7.74
C VAL A 222 4.00 5.17 8.09
N ILE A 223 2.88 4.51 7.79
CA ILE A 223 2.64 3.12 8.16
C ILE A 223 3.49 2.19 7.32
N GLY A 224 3.45 2.32 6.00
CA GLY A 224 4.20 1.49 5.07
C GLY A 224 5.70 1.55 5.35
N ILE A 225 6.27 2.74 5.46
CA ILE A 225 7.71 2.88 5.73
C ILE A 225 8.04 2.47 7.18
N GLY A 226 7.26 2.94 8.15
CA GLY A 226 7.52 2.68 9.58
C GLY A 226 7.32 1.22 10.01
N THR A 227 6.54 0.44 9.25
CA THR A 227 6.31 -0.99 9.53
C THR A 227 7.05 -1.93 8.57
N GLY A 228 7.66 -1.40 7.51
CA GLY A 228 8.29 -2.19 6.46
C GLY A 228 7.31 -2.84 5.47
N ASP A 229 6.06 -2.37 5.45
CA ASP A 229 4.98 -2.86 4.58
C ASP A 229 4.87 -2.10 3.24
N ALA A 230 5.62 -1.01 3.08
CA ALA A 230 5.68 -0.28 1.81
C ALA A 230 6.32 -1.14 0.70
N PRO A 231 5.93 -0.94 -0.57
CA PRO A 231 6.58 -1.58 -1.71
C PRO A 231 8.10 -1.39 -1.66
N VAL A 232 8.85 -2.44 -2.00
CA VAL A 232 10.33 -2.39 -1.97
C VAL A 232 10.85 -1.27 -2.89
N THR A 233 10.16 -1.02 -3.99
CA THR A 233 10.45 0.07 -4.94
C THR A 233 10.31 1.46 -4.34
N ASP A 234 9.41 1.68 -3.38
CA ASP A 234 9.33 2.92 -2.62
C ASP A 234 10.42 2.98 -1.55
N LEU A 235 10.66 1.86 -0.87
CA LEU A 235 11.62 1.77 0.22
C LEU A 235 13.06 2.06 -0.24
N VAL A 236 13.49 1.67 -1.43
CA VAL A 236 14.87 1.89 -1.92
C VAL A 236 15.24 3.37 -2.07
N HIS A 237 14.25 4.25 -2.20
CA HIS A 237 14.48 5.70 -2.28
C HIS A 237 14.41 6.38 -0.91
N VAL A 238 14.06 5.63 0.15
CA VAL A 238 13.94 6.12 1.52
C VAL A 238 15.22 5.81 2.32
N GLY A 239 15.88 6.86 2.83
CA GLY A 239 17.09 6.72 3.65
C GLY A 239 16.86 6.00 4.98
N ALA A 240 17.90 5.35 5.52
CA ALA A 240 17.81 4.56 6.76
C ALA A 240 17.26 5.36 7.96
N GLY A 241 17.74 6.60 8.16
CA GLY A 241 17.28 7.46 9.25
C GLY A 241 15.79 7.82 9.19
N VAL A 242 15.19 7.89 7.99
CA VAL A 242 13.74 8.08 7.82
C VAL A 242 12.98 6.87 8.35
N ARG A 243 13.42 5.65 7.97
CA ARG A 243 12.77 4.41 8.40
C ARG A 243 12.84 4.26 9.91
N GLU A 244 13.99 4.56 10.50
CA GLU A 244 14.19 4.51 11.95
C GLU A 244 13.27 5.49 12.69
N PHE A 245 13.21 6.74 12.23
CA PHE A 245 12.32 7.76 12.80
C PHE A 245 10.86 7.30 12.75
N LEU A 246 10.36 6.90 11.58
CA LEU A 246 8.96 6.50 11.41
C LEU A 246 8.63 5.22 12.18
N ALA A 247 9.54 4.24 12.19
CA ALA A 247 9.39 3.04 13.02
C ALA A 247 9.30 3.40 14.51
N ALA A 248 10.12 4.34 14.98
CA ALA A 248 10.05 4.83 16.36
C ALA A 248 8.71 5.52 16.67
N GLN A 249 8.15 6.29 15.72
CA GLN A 249 6.82 6.89 15.91
C GLN A 249 5.71 5.85 15.92
N VAL A 250 5.68 4.92 14.95
CA VAL A 250 4.64 3.87 14.86
C VAL A 250 4.69 2.90 16.06
N ARG A 251 5.84 2.77 16.76
CA ARG A 251 5.92 2.02 18.02
C ARG A 251 5.22 2.70 19.20
N LYS A 252 4.95 4.01 19.15
CA LYS A 252 4.25 4.73 20.23
C LYS A 252 2.74 4.50 20.14
N ALA A 253 2.12 4.12 21.25
CA ALA A 253 0.68 3.84 21.30
C ALA A 253 -0.16 5.08 20.93
N SER A 254 0.23 6.27 21.38
CA SER A 254 -0.45 7.54 21.04
C SER A 254 -0.44 7.80 19.53
N ARG A 255 0.71 7.62 18.87
CA ARG A 255 0.84 7.85 17.42
C ARG A 255 0.09 6.81 16.59
N ARG A 256 0.04 5.55 17.05
CA ARG A 256 -0.86 4.56 16.44
C ARG A 256 -2.33 4.96 16.58
N GLY A 257 -2.73 5.48 17.74
CA GLY A 257 -4.07 6.01 17.96
C GLY A 257 -4.41 7.14 16.99
N GLU A 258 -3.52 8.13 16.84
CA GLU A 258 -3.69 9.24 15.89
C GLU A 258 -3.84 8.75 14.44
N LEU A 259 -2.95 7.87 13.98
CA LEU A 259 -3.03 7.31 12.62
C LEU A 259 -4.32 6.51 12.42
N PHE A 260 -4.76 5.79 13.45
CA PHE A 260 -5.98 5.01 13.41
C PHE A 260 -7.21 5.90 13.27
N ASP A 261 -7.31 6.95 14.10
CA ASP A 261 -8.42 7.91 14.05
C ASP A 261 -8.48 8.58 12.67
N VAL A 262 -7.33 8.97 12.10
CA VAL A 262 -7.26 9.52 10.73
C VAL A 262 -7.81 8.54 9.69
N LEU A 263 -7.38 7.29 9.72
CA LEU A 263 -7.79 6.30 8.74
C LEU A 263 -9.26 5.88 8.90
N LEU A 264 -9.76 5.80 10.14
CA LEU A 264 -11.18 5.53 10.39
C LEU A 264 -12.06 6.66 9.86
N GLU A 265 -11.70 7.91 10.11
CA GLU A 265 -12.44 9.06 9.57
C GLU A 265 -12.47 9.03 8.04
N VAL A 266 -11.35 8.69 7.39
CA VAL A 266 -11.31 8.53 5.93
C VAL A 266 -12.22 7.38 5.51
N ALA A 267 -12.10 6.20 6.12
CA ALA A 267 -12.87 5.01 5.77
C ALA A 267 -14.39 5.19 5.96
N GLY A 268 -14.81 5.91 7.00
CA GLY A 268 -16.22 6.21 7.31
C GLY A 268 -16.76 7.47 6.64
N GLY A 269 -15.93 8.21 5.90
CA GLY A 269 -16.34 9.42 5.21
C GLY A 269 -17.39 9.18 4.12
N GLU A 270 -18.33 10.11 4.00
CA GLU A 270 -19.36 10.08 2.94
C GLU A 270 -18.79 10.45 1.56
N ARG A 271 -17.69 11.21 1.54
CA ARG A 271 -17.04 11.64 0.31
C ARG A 271 -16.26 10.47 -0.31
N ARG A 272 -16.77 9.95 -1.43
CA ARG A 272 -15.98 9.06 -2.30
C ARG A 272 -14.88 9.85 -2.98
N ALA A 273 -13.64 9.47 -2.73
CA ALA A 273 -12.47 9.96 -3.44
C ALA A 273 -11.66 8.75 -3.92
N PHE A 274 -10.91 8.95 -5.00
CA PHE A 274 -10.14 7.88 -5.62
C PHE A 274 -8.69 8.29 -5.70
N LEU A 275 -7.81 7.39 -5.26
CA LEU A 275 -6.39 7.50 -5.52
C LEU A 275 -6.11 6.78 -6.83
N ARG A 276 -5.48 7.49 -7.78
CA ARG A 276 -5.03 6.91 -9.04
C ARG A 276 -3.63 6.34 -8.85
N PHE A 277 -3.51 5.02 -8.93
CA PHE A 277 -2.22 4.35 -8.98
C PHE A 277 -1.84 4.06 -10.41
N ASP A 278 -0.55 4.22 -10.70
CA ASP A 278 0.05 3.61 -11.88
C ASP A 278 0.32 2.15 -11.54
N HIS A 279 -0.25 1.22 -12.31
CA HIS A 279 -0.06 -0.20 -12.06
C HIS A 279 1.35 -0.59 -12.53
N GLY A 280 2.30 -0.64 -11.58
CA GLY A 280 3.74 -0.66 -11.81
C GLY A 280 4.37 -1.90 -12.47
N TYR A 281 3.72 -2.56 -13.42
CA TYR A 281 4.34 -3.60 -14.25
C TYR A 281 3.77 -3.60 -15.67
N GLY A 282 4.50 -2.99 -16.61
CA GLY A 282 4.40 -3.23 -18.06
C GLY A 282 3.15 -2.71 -18.79
N THR A 283 2.11 -2.26 -18.08
CA THR A 283 0.96 -1.58 -18.69
C THR A 283 0.63 -0.34 -17.87
N SER A 284 0.88 0.85 -18.43
CA SER A 284 0.52 2.15 -17.86
C SER A 284 -1.01 2.35 -17.87
N ARG A 285 -1.72 1.50 -17.11
CA ARG A 285 -3.16 1.62 -16.87
C ARG A 285 -3.35 2.16 -15.47
N TYR A 286 -3.99 3.33 -15.40
CA TYR A 286 -4.44 3.87 -14.13
C TYR A 286 -5.56 3.01 -13.58
N VAL A 287 -5.36 2.53 -12.35
CA VAL A 287 -6.44 1.95 -11.55
C VAL A 287 -6.84 2.96 -10.50
N GLU A 288 -8.12 3.31 -10.49
CA GLU A 288 -8.72 4.11 -9.44
C GLU A 288 -9.10 3.21 -8.27
N TRP A 289 -8.54 3.50 -7.10
CA TRP A 289 -8.89 2.84 -5.85
C TRP A 289 -9.59 3.81 -4.92
N ASP A 290 -10.73 3.38 -4.37
CA ASP A 290 -11.46 4.15 -3.36
C ASP A 290 -10.55 4.34 -2.13
N VAL A 291 -10.34 5.59 -1.73
CA VAL A 291 -9.48 5.91 -0.57
C VAL A 291 -9.95 5.26 0.72
N ARG A 292 -11.23 4.90 0.81
CA ARG A 292 -11.80 4.20 1.97
C ARG A 292 -11.32 2.77 2.07
N ASP A 293 -11.19 2.06 0.95
CA ASP A 293 -10.59 0.73 0.91
C ASP A 293 -9.10 0.78 1.27
N ILE A 294 -8.38 1.78 0.77
CA ILE A 294 -6.96 1.99 1.11
C ILE A 294 -6.80 2.29 2.60
N ALA A 295 -7.70 3.10 3.16
CA ALA A 295 -7.67 3.40 4.59
C ALA A 295 -7.92 2.13 5.43
N LEU A 296 -8.87 1.28 5.04
CA LEU A 296 -9.12 -0.02 5.67
C LEU A 296 -7.93 -0.98 5.55
N TYR A 297 -7.21 -0.97 4.43
CA TYR A 297 -5.95 -1.71 4.28
C TYR A 297 -4.92 -1.26 5.34
N TYR A 298 -4.69 0.05 5.49
CA TYR A 298 -3.71 0.53 6.46
C TYR A 298 -4.17 0.37 7.92
N LEU A 299 -5.48 0.40 8.18
CA LEU A 299 -6.06 0.02 9.48
C LEU A 299 -5.73 -1.44 9.82
N ARG A 300 -5.82 -2.35 8.83
CA ARG A 300 -5.44 -3.76 8.97
C ARG A 300 -3.96 -3.90 9.33
N VAL A 301 -3.07 -3.22 8.60
CA VAL A 301 -1.62 -3.24 8.85
C VAL A 301 -1.30 -2.74 10.27
N LEU A 302 -1.88 -1.62 10.69
CA LEU A 302 -1.69 -1.08 12.04
C LEU A 302 -2.28 -1.98 13.14
N GLY A 303 -3.44 -2.59 12.89
CA GLY A 303 -4.07 -3.56 13.78
C GLY A 303 -3.13 -4.73 14.09
N GLY A 304 -2.40 -5.22 13.08
CA GLY A 304 -1.38 -6.26 13.24
C GLY A 304 -0.18 -5.86 14.10
N LYS A 305 0.01 -4.57 14.37
CA LYS A 305 1.10 -4.03 15.21
C LYS A 305 0.64 -3.64 16.62
N GLY A 306 -0.49 -4.19 17.09
CA GLY A 306 -0.92 -4.06 18.48
C GLY A 306 -1.45 -2.68 18.85
N ALA A 307 -2.09 -1.97 17.90
CA ALA A 307 -2.98 -0.87 18.24
C ALA A 307 -4.17 -1.42 19.06
N ALA A 308 -4.52 -0.74 20.16
CA ALA A 308 -5.66 -1.12 21.01
C ALA A 308 -6.91 -0.42 20.47
N LEU A 309 -7.82 -1.20 19.89
CA LEU A 309 -8.87 -0.69 18.99
C LEU A 309 -10.28 -1.03 19.47
N ALA A 310 -10.39 -1.67 20.64
CA ALA A 310 -11.67 -1.99 21.27
C ALA A 310 -12.59 -0.76 21.40
N ALA A 311 -12.03 0.41 21.73
CA ALA A 311 -12.77 1.65 21.89
C ALA A 311 -13.32 2.25 20.58
N ARG A 312 -12.90 1.72 19.42
CA ARG A 312 -13.25 2.22 18.08
C ARG A 312 -14.01 1.21 17.23
N LEU A 313 -14.46 0.12 17.85
CA LEU A 313 -15.21 -0.93 17.17
C LEU A 313 -16.59 -0.45 16.69
N GLY A 314 -17.20 0.50 17.41
CA GLY A 314 -18.45 1.14 16.99
C GLY A 314 -18.34 1.83 15.63
N ASP A 315 -17.19 2.45 15.33
CA ASP A 315 -16.96 3.14 14.06
C ASP A 315 -16.87 2.15 12.89
N LEU A 316 -16.22 1.00 13.08
CA LEU A 316 -16.17 -0.08 12.09
C LEU A 316 -17.57 -0.69 11.84
N GLU A 317 -18.35 -0.84 12.90
CA GLU A 317 -19.75 -1.28 12.82
C GLU A 317 -20.61 -0.29 12.02
N ASP A 318 -20.41 1.00 12.22
CA ASP A 318 -21.09 2.05 11.48
C ASP A 318 -20.72 2.03 9.99
N ILE A 319 -19.44 1.83 9.65
CA ILE A 319 -18.99 1.65 8.26
C ILE A 319 -19.70 0.44 7.63
N LEU A 320 -19.72 -0.70 8.32
CA LEU A 320 -20.37 -1.91 7.82
C LEU A 320 -21.87 -1.70 7.53
N ARG A 321 -22.55 -0.93 8.38
CA ARG A 321 -23.97 -0.60 8.19
C ARG A 321 -24.18 0.26 6.96
N ARG A 322 -23.40 1.34 6.81
CA ARG A 322 -23.58 2.35 5.76
C ARG A 322 -23.08 1.91 4.39
N GLU A 323 -21.95 1.19 4.32
CA GLU A 323 -21.24 0.92 3.06
C GLU A 323 -21.03 -0.59 2.81
N PRO A 324 -22.03 -1.28 2.23
CA PRO A 324 -21.94 -2.72 1.95
C PRO A 324 -20.76 -3.18 1.11
N LEU A 325 -20.22 -2.30 0.26
CA LEU A 325 -19.11 -2.65 -0.62
C LEU A 325 -17.79 -2.82 0.15
N LEU A 326 -17.66 -2.17 1.30
CA LEU A 326 -16.45 -2.20 2.14
C LEU A 326 -16.42 -3.39 3.11
N ILE A 327 -17.45 -4.25 3.10
CA ILE A 327 -17.63 -5.33 4.08
C ILE A 327 -16.43 -6.27 4.16
N ARG A 328 -15.84 -6.61 3.01
CA ARG A 328 -14.65 -7.46 2.96
C ARG A 328 -13.48 -6.78 3.68
N SER A 329 -13.16 -5.55 3.31
CA SER A 329 -12.07 -4.76 3.87
C SER A 329 -12.23 -4.58 5.39
N VAL A 330 -13.45 -4.29 5.87
CA VAL A 330 -13.71 -4.18 7.32
C VAL A 330 -13.58 -5.55 8.02
N CYS A 331 -14.08 -6.64 7.43
CA CYS A 331 -13.89 -7.98 7.99
C CYS A 331 -12.41 -8.35 8.13
N GLU A 332 -11.57 -7.99 7.16
CA GLU A 332 -10.11 -8.20 7.24
C GLU A 332 -9.44 -7.40 8.37
N VAL A 333 -9.90 -6.17 8.61
CA VAL A 333 -9.48 -5.39 9.80
C VAL A 333 -9.87 -6.14 11.07
N LEU A 334 -11.15 -6.50 11.24
CA LEU A 334 -11.67 -7.18 12.44
C LEU A 334 -10.93 -8.50 12.73
N ARG A 335 -10.66 -9.30 11.69
CA ARG A 335 -9.85 -10.52 11.76
C ARG A 335 -8.45 -10.27 12.32
N THR A 336 -7.79 -9.24 11.81
CA THR A 336 -6.46 -8.86 12.29
C THR A 336 -6.50 -8.41 13.76
N LEU A 337 -7.56 -7.71 14.16
CA LEU A 337 -7.77 -7.30 15.55
C LEU A 337 -8.07 -8.46 16.48
N ALA A 338 -8.82 -9.47 16.01
CA ALA A 338 -9.12 -10.68 16.77
C ALA A 338 -7.84 -11.42 17.13
N GLY A 339 -6.83 -11.30 16.26
CA GLY A 339 -5.51 -11.85 16.48
C GLY A 339 -4.69 -11.19 17.59
N GLN A 340 -5.09 -10.04 18.09
CA GLN A 340 -4.35 -9.30 19.10
C GLN A 340 -4.94 -9.53 20.51
N PRO A 341 -4.16 -10.05 21.48
CA PRO A 341 -4.63 -10.38 22.84
C PRO A 341 -5.20 -9.22 23.67
N LYS A 342 -5.05 -7.98 23.22
CA LYS A 342 -5.54 -6.78 23.93
C LYS A 342 -6.89 -6.25 23.42
N ASN A 343 -7.42 -6.79 22.32
CA ASN A 343 -8.68 -6.32 21.74
C ASN A 343 -9.84 -7.25 22.13
N ASP A 344 -10.83 -6.72 22.84
CA ASP A 344 -12.11 -7.38 23.06
C ASP A 344 -13.06 -7.05 21.91
N LEU A 345 -13.39 -8.05 21.09
CA LEU A 345 -14.26 -7.90 19.93
C LEU A 345 -15.71 -8.34 20.18
N THR A 346 -16.06 -8.68 21.43
CA THR A 346 -17.44 -9.01 21.83
C THR A 346 -18.47 -8.01 21.30
N PRO A 347 -18.24 -6.68 21.36
CA PRO A 347 -19.24 -5.70 20.92
C PRO A 347 -19.64 -5.81 19.45
N VAL A 348 -18.77 -6.37 18.58
CA VAL A 348 -18.99 -6.43 17.13
C VAL A 348 -19.71 -7.71 16.70
N VAL A 349 -19.72 -8.75 17.55
CA VAL A 349 -20.35 -10.05 17.26
C VAL A 349 -21.84 -9.90 16.87
N PRO A 350 -22.69 -9.15 17.61
CA PRO A 350 -24.08 -8.94 17.21
C PRO A 350 -24.22 -8.31 15.83
N THR A 351 -23.35 -7.35 15.49
CA THR A 351 -23.37 -6.69 14.17
C THR A 351 -22.98 -7.65 13.05
N LEU A 352 -21.96 -8.48 13.24
CA LEU A 352 -21.59 -9.52 12.27
C LEU A 352 -22.73 -10.51 12.06
N ILE A 353 -23.43 -10.91 13.13
CA ILE A 353 -24.62 -11.77 13.04
C ILE A 353 -25.74 -11.09 12.24
N VAL A 354 -25.99 -9.79 12.47
CA VAL A 354 -26.99 -9.02 11.69
C VAL A 354 -26.60 -8.92 10.21
N LEU A 355 -25.31 -8.74 9.91
CA LEU A 355 -24.81 -8.67 8.52
C LEU A 355 -24.95 -10.01 7.81
N LEU A 356 -24.65 -11.12 8.50
CA LEU A 356 -24.96 -12.46 8.01
C LEU A 356 -26.46 -12.62 7.70
N ARG A 357 -27.36 -11.97 8.43
CA ARG A 357 -28.80 -12.08 8.11
C ARG A 357 -29.19 -11.30 6.85
N LYS A 358 -28.55 -10.16 6.58
CA LYS A 358 -29.04 -9.15 5.62
C LYS A 358 -28.35 -9.16 4.25
N ARG A 359 -27.12 -9.66 4.10
CA ARG A 359 -26.30 -9.34 2.90
C ARG A 359 -25.77 -10.55 2.14
N HIS A 360 -26.23 -10.70 0.89
CA HIS A 360 -26.03 -11.90 0.07
C HIS A 360 -24.61 -12.14 -0.48
N ARG A 361 -23.73 -11.14 -0.50
CA ARG A 361 -22.44 -11.22 -1.23
C ARG A 361 -21.18 -11.34 -0.37
N ALA A 362 -21.33 -11.38 0.97
CA ALA A 362 -20.18 -11.35 1.88
C ALA A 362 -20.29 -12.38 3.03
N TYR A 363 -21.11 -13.41 2.86
CA TYR A 363 -21.31 -14.44 3.89
C TYR A 363 -20.01 -15.12 4.30
N GLU A 364 -19.12 -15.40 3.34
CA GLU A 364 -17.84 -16.05 3.61
C GLU A 364 -16.92 -15.18 4.47
N GLU A 365 -16.79 -13.90 4.15
CA GLU A 365 -15.89 -13.00 4.90
C GLU A 365 -16.40 -12.71 6.31
N VAL A 366 -17.71 -12.55 6.47
CA VAL A 366 -18.33 -12.35 7.80
C VAL A 366 -18.24 -13.63 8.63
N ALA A 367 -18.43 -14.82 8.01
CA ALA A 367 -18.30 -16.10 8.70
C ALA A 367 -16.86 -16.33 9.18
N LYS A 368 -15.85 -16.09 8.33
CA LYS A 368 -14.42 -16.15 8.70
C LYS A 368 -14.08 -15.19 9.84
N ALA A 369 -14.61 -13.97 9.80
CA ALA A 369 -14.41 -13.01 10.88
C ALA A 369 -15.01 -13.51 12.21
N LEU A 370 -16.23 -14.05 12.19
CA LEU A 370 -16.87 -14.62 13.38
C LEU A 370 -16.11 -15.84 13.93
N GLU A 371 -15.64 -16.72 13.04
CA GLU A 371 -14.82 -17.88 13.40
C GLU A 371 -13.54 -17.44 14.12
N GLU A 372 -12.77 -16.51 13.56
CA GLU A 372 -11.52 -16.04 14.17
C GLU A 372 -11.75 -15.32 15.49
N VAL A 373 -12.80 -14.50 15.57
CA VAL A 373 -13.23 -13.82 16.79
C VAL A 373 -13.52 -14.87 17.86
N ALA A 374 -14.33 -15.89 17.55
CA ALA A 374 -14.65 -16.96 18.48
C ALA A 374 -13.44 -17.80 18.87
N ALA A 375 -12.63 -18.25 17.91
CA ALA A 375 -11.48 -19.13 18.12
C ALA A 375 -10.50 -18.59 19.16
N ARG A 376 -10.14 -17.32 19.06
CA ARG A 376 -9.06 -16.77 19.87
C ARG A 376 -9.46 -16.38 21.28
N ARG A 377 -10.77 -16.29 21.56
CA ARG A 377 -11.27 -15.63 22.78
C ARG A 377 -12.35 -16.37 23.55
N GLY A 378 -12.84 -17.51 23.03
CA GLY A 378 -13.84 -18.30 23.75
C GLY A 378 -15.21 -17.66 23.80
N TYR A 379 -15.55 -16.81 22.83
CA TYR A 379 -16.86 -16.17 22.77
C TYR A 379 -17.97 -17.18 22.54
N ASP A 380 -19.09 -16.97 23.23
CA ASP A 380 -20.29 -17.77 23.04
C ASP A 380 -20.99 -17.39 21.74
N LEU A 381 -20.89 -18.27 20.75
CA LEU A 381 -21.59 -18.15 19.47
C LEU A 381 -22.92 -18.92 19.43
N VAL A 382 -23.38 -19.50 20.54
CA VAL A 382 -24.72 -20.13 20.62
C VAL A 382 -25.83 -19.18 20.16
N PRO A 383 -25.85 -17.87 20.53
CA PRO A 383 -26.86 -16.94 20.02
C PRO A 383 -26.84 -16.74 18.50
N ALA A 384 -25.72 -17.03 17.83
CA ALA A 384 -25.59 -16.93 16.38
C ALA A 384 -26.17 -18.16 15.66
N LEU A 385 -26.28 -19.32 16.33
CA LEU A 385 -26.66 -20.59 15.71
C LEU A 385 -27.94 -20.51 14.86
N PRO A 386 -29.05 -19.89 15.33
CA PRO A 386 -30.26 -19.81 14.50
C PRO A 386 -30.06 -18.98 13.24
N VAL A 387 -29.22 -17.96 13.28
CA VAL A 387 -28.93 -17.14 12.09
C VAL A 387 -28.06 -17.94 11.13
N VAL A 388 -26.97 -18.54 11.62
CA VAL A 388 -25.99 -19.29 10.82
C VAL A 388 -26.63 -20.53 10.18
N ALA A 389 -27.40 -21.32 10.93
CA ALA A 389 -28.13 -22.46 10.37
C ALA A 389 -29.14 -22.02 9.29
N GLY A 390 -29.80 -20.87 9.49
CA GLY A 390 -30.73 -20.31 8.52
C GLY A 390 -30.11 -19.96 7.16
N LEU A 391 -28.80 -19.69 7.10
CA LEU A 391 -28.08 -19.35 5.86
C LEU A 391 -28.07 -20.49 4.85
N PHE A 392 -28.25 -21.74 5.28
CA PHE A 392 -28.35 -22.87 4.36
C PHE A 392 -29.49 -22.69 3.35
N THR A 393 -30.51 -21.89 3.69
CA THR A 393 -31.65 -21.61 2.81
C THR A 393 -31.42 -20.49 1.77
N LYS A 394 -30.28 -19.79 1.82
CA LYS A 394 -30.10 -18.50 1.10
C LYS A 394 -29.30 -18.56 -0.21
N GLY A 395 -28.54 -19.62 -0.46
CA GLY A 395 -27.76 -19.81 -1.70
C GLY A 395 -26.44 -20.56 -1.48
N PRO A 396 -25.66 -20.86 -2.55
CA PRO A 396 -24.38 -21.58 -2.44
C PRO A 396 -23.32 -20.88 -1.58
N ASP A 397 -23.11 -19.57 -1.77
CA ASP A 397 -22.11 -18.81 -1.00
C ASP A 397 -22.47 -18.70 0.49
N ALA A 398 -23.77 -18.58 0.79
CA ALA A 398 -24.30 -18.60 2.14
C ALA A 398 -24.07 -19.95 2.82
N ARG A 399 -24.30 -21.04 2.08
CA ARG A 399 -24.05 -22.42 2.53
C ARG A 399 -22.57 -22.68 2.81
N LYS A 400 -21.68 -22.20 1.94
CA LYS A 400 -20.23 -22.27 2.16
C LYS A 400 -19.83 -21.59 3.46
N GLY A 401 -20.16 -20.31 3.64
CA GLY A 401 -19.82 -19.57 4.86
C GLY A 401 -20.42 -20.18 6.12
N ALA A 402 -21.69 -20.59 6.07
CA ALA A 402 -22.37 -21.23 7.20
C ALA A 402 -21.79 -22.62 7.53
N GLY A 403 -21.46 -23.41 6.52
CA GLY A 403 -20.88 -24.74 6.70
C GLY A 403 -19.55 -24.69 7.44
N TRP A 404 -18.65 -23.78 7.03
CA TRP A 404 -17.36 -23.59 7.70
C TRP A 404 -17.54 -23.18 9.17
N LEU A 405 -18.38 -22.19 9.44
CA LEU A 405 -18.60 -21.72 10.80
C LEU A 405 -19.27 -22.79 11.69
N LEU A 406 -20.28 -23.51 11.19
CA LEU A 406 -20.93 -24.57 11.97
C LEU A 406 -20.02 -25.78 12.19
N LYS A 407 -19.17 -26.13 11.22
CA LYS A 407 -18.13 -27.16 11.39
C LYS A 407 -17.20 -26.78 12.53
N TYR A 408 -16.65 -25.57 12.49
CA TYR A 408 -15.80 -25.04 13.55
C TYR A 408 -16.50 -25.11 14.92
N LEU A 409 -17.76 -24.67 15.01
CA LEU A 409 -18.53 -24.72 16.26
C LEU A 409 -18.79 -26.16 16.75
N ALA A 410 -18.99 -27.11 15.84
CA ALA A 410 -19.17 -28.51 16.21
C ALA A 410 -17.87 -29.12 16.76
N GLU A 411 -16.76 -28.96 16.02
CA GLU A 411 -15.47 -29.59 16.34
C GLU A 411 -14.77 -28.93 17.53
N GLU A 412 -14.67 -27.59 17.52
CA GLU A 412 -13.82 -26.84 18.45
C GLU A 412 -14.59 -26.32 19.66
N ARG A 413 -15.93 -26.25 19.57
CA ARG A 413 -16.80 -25.76 20.66
C ARG A 413 -17.77 -26.80 21.20
N GLY A 414 -17.78 -28.02 20.64
CA GLY A 414 -18.67 -29.09 21.08
C GLY A 414 -20.15 -28.78 20.89
N LEU A 415 -20.50 -27.84 19.99
CA LEU A 415 -21.89 -27.41 19.76
C LEU A 415 -22.66 -28.35 18.83
N GLY A 416 -22.12 -29.53 18.51
CA GLY A 416 -22.77 -30.53 17.64
C GLY A 416 -24.23 -30.81 17.98
N PRO A 417 -24.58 -31.15 19.25
CA PRO A 417 -25.97 -31.39 19.63
C PRO A 417 -26.90 -30.18 19.41
N ALA A 418 -26.44 -28.96 19.71
CA ALA A 418 -27.21 -27.74 19.51
C ALA A 418 -27.43 -27.44 18.02
N ILE A 419 -26.41 -27.69 17.19
CA ILE A 419 -26.50 -27.55 15.73
C ILE A 419 -27.51 -28.55 15.15
N LEU A 420 -27.44 -29.81 15.57
CA LEU A 420 -28.39 -30.84 15.13
C LEU A 420 -29.82 -30.50 15.53
N ALA A 421 -30.05 -30.08 16.78
CA ALA A 421 -31.37 -29.66 17.24
C ALA A 421 -31.92 -28.49 16.41
N GLU A 422 -31.07 -27.52 16.04
CA GLU A 422 -31.47 -26.39 15.19
C GLU A 422 -31.76 -26.81 13.74
N PHE A 423 -31.04 -27.80 13.20
CA PHE A 423 -31.34 -28.39 11.88
C PHE A 423 -32.66 -29.17 11.89
N ASP A 424 -32.92 -29.95 12.94
CA ASP A 424 -34.17 -30.69 13.13
C ASP A 424 -35.36 -29.73 13.25
N ARG A 425 -35.22 -28.67 14.06
CA ARG A 425 -36.23 -27.60 14.19
C ARG A 425 -36.60 -26.94 12.86
N ARG A 426 -35.69 -26.94 11.87
CA ARG A 426 -35.91 -26.37 10.53
C ARG A 426 -36.31 -27.41 9.48
N GLY A 427 -36.38 -28.69 9.86
CA GLY A 427 -36.58 -29.83 8.96
C GLY A 427 -35.54 -29.85 7.85
N MET A 428 -34.27 -29.53 8.16
CA MET A 428 -33.20 -29.50 7.16
C MET A 428 -32.68 -30.90 6.83
N ARG A 429 -32.60 -31.79 7.83
CA ARG A 429 -32.06 -33.15 7.69
C ARG A 429 -32.92 -34.09 6.83
N GLU A 430 -34.18 -33.74 6.61
CA GLU A 430 -35.14 -34.52 5.81
C GLU A 430 -35.26 -34.01 4.35
N LYS A 431 -34.70 -32.83 4.04
CA LYS A 431 -34.88 -32.19 2.72
C LYS A 431 -33.74 -32.59 1.77
N PRO A 432 -34.04 -33.23 0.62
CA PRO A 432 -33.02 -33.74 -0.32
C PRO A 432 -31.97 -32.71 -0.72
N ARG A 433 -32.39 -31.46 -0.95
CA ARG A 433 -31.50 -30.35 -1.35
C ARG A 433 -30.39 -30.01 -0.35
N PHE A 434 -30.55 -30.35 0.93
CA PHE A 434 -29.53 -30.14 1.97
C PHE A 434 -28.72 -31.41 2.19
N VAL A 435 -29.36 -32.57 2.12
CA VAL A 435 -28.67 -33.87 2.23
C VAL A 435 -27.61 -34.04 1.13
N SER A 436 -27.85 -33.55 -0.08
CA SER A 436 -26.85 -33.60 -1.15
C SER A 436 -25.83 -32.44 -1.12
N ASP A 437 -25.95 -31.50 -0.18
CA ASP A 437 -25.06 -30.34 -0.12
C ASP A 437 -23.74 -30.69 0.57
N PRO A 438 -22.57 -30.45 -0.06
CA PRO A 438 -21.28 -30.84 0.49
C PRO A 438 -20.95 -30.13 1.81
N TYR A 439 -21.38 -28.87 1.98
CA TYR A 439 -21.15 -28.11 3.20
C TYR A 439 -22.07 -28.56 4.34
N PHE A 440 -23.29 -29.02 4.03
CA PHE A 440 -24.19 -29.59 5.02
C PHE A 440 -23.65 -30.94 5.52
N GLN A 441 -23.21 -31.81 4.60
CA GLN A 441 -22.59 -33.10 4.94
C GLN A 441 -21.32 -32.93 5.77
N MET A 442 -20.49 -31.94 5.45
CA MET A 442 -19.34 -31.56 6.24
C MET A 442 -19.72 -31.23 7.70
N VAL A 443 -20.81 -30.48 7.92
CA VAL A 443 -21.28 -30.13 9.27
C VAL A 443 -21.85 -31.35 10.00
N LEU A 444 -22.63 -32.20 9.32
CA LEU A 444 -23.17 -33.42 9.93
C LEU A 444 -22.05 -34.35 10.42
N LYS A 445 -21.01 -34.54 9.60
CA LYS A 445 -19.81 -35.29 9.97
C LYS A 445 -19.11 -34.68 11.19
N ALA A 446 -18.96 -33.36 11.21
CA ALA A 446 -18.40 -32.62 12.35
C ALA A 446 -19.23 -32.76 13.63
N CYS A 447 -20.55 -32.94 13.51
CA CYS A 447 -21.45 -33.22 14.63
C CYS A 447 -21.47 -34.69 15.07
N GLY A 448 -20.64 -35.56 14.47
CA GLY A 448 -20.59 -36.99 14.80
C GLY A 448 -21.72 -37.83 14.18
N VAL A 449 -22.45 -37.30 13.19
CA VAL A 449 -23.41 -38.10 12.42
C VAL A 449 -22.62 -38.93 11.41
N ALA A 450 -22.63 -40.25 11.59
CA ALA A 450 -22.02 -41.18 10.64
C ALA A 450 -22.69 -41.04 9.27
N SER A 451 -21.87 -40.93 8.23
CA SER A 451 -22.29 -40.81 6.82
C SER A 451 -22.92 -42.08 6.29
#